data_AF-A0A7X1BKP9-F1
#
_entry.id   AF-A0A7X1BKP9-F1
#
_cell.length_a   1.000
_cell.length_b   1.000
_cell.length_c   1.000
_cell.angle_alpha   90.00
_cell.angle_beta   90.00
_cell.angle_gamma   90.00
#
_symmetry.space_group_name_H-M   'P 1'
#
loop_
_entity.id
_entity.type
_entity.pdbx_description
1 polymer ?
#
loop_
_entity_poly.entity_id
_entity_poly.type
_entity_poly.pdbx_seq_one_letter_code
_entity_poly.pdbx_strand_id
1 'polypeptide(L)'
;MSEKIPVGISACLLGEAVRYDGGHKRLAFAVEELSPWVAFEPVCPEMGIGLPVPRPALHLVKEGEAVSLRFSDKREGYFRTQLNSRQRQELASLIDGYRRATQPLLAPITLLKHYMAEYPDAYLSGQRYFNPWPEALRLRYGR
;
A
#
# COMPACT_ATOMS: atom_id res chain seq x y z
N MET A 1 -22.22 31.08 -2.86
CA MET A 1 -21.06 30.41 -2.25
C MET A 1 -20.29 29.77 -3.39
N SER A 2 -19.07 30.23 -3.66
CA SER A 2 -18.24 29.62 -4.72
C SER A 2 -17.81 28.25 -4.22
N GLU A 3 -18.29 27.18 -4.85
CA GLU A 3 -17.79 25.83 -4.62
C GLU A 3 -16.33 25.79 -5.06
N LYS A 4 -15.42 25.66 -4.10
CA LYS A 4 -14.00 25.52 -4.37
C LYS A 4 -13.75 24.24 -5.17
N ILE A 5 -12.78 24.25 -6.07
CA ILE A 5 -12.42 23.08 -6.89
C ILE A 5 -11.86 21.98 -5.97
N PRO A 6 -12.39 20.75 -5.99
CA PRO A 6 -11.83 19.65 -5.21
C PRO A 6 -10.50 19.18 -5.82
N VAL A 7 -9.45 19.09 -5.01
CA VAL A 7 -8.10 18.70 -5.42
C VAL A 7 -7.54 17.66 -4.45
N GLY A 8 -7.24 16.46 -4.97
CA GLY A 8 -6.51 15.45 -4.21
C GLY A 8 -5.07 15.87 -3.95
N ILE A 9 -4.59 15.75 -2.72
CA ILE A 9 -3.23 16.10 -2.34
C ILE A 9 -2.65 15.06 -1.38
N SER A 10 -1.33 14.84 -1.42
CA SER A 10 -0.68 14.01 -0.41
C SER A 10 -0.87 14.60 0.99
N ALA A 11 -1.47 13.84 1.90
CA ALA A 11 -1.80 14.27 3.26
C ALA A 11 -0.61 14.88 4.02
N CYS A 12 0.60 14.34 3.82
CA CYS A 12 1.82 14.85 4.44
C CYS A 12 2.17 16.29 4.00
N LEU A 13 1.72 16.74 2.83
CA LEU A 13 1.92 18.10 2.32
C LEU A 13 1.02 19.11 3.03
N LEU A 14 -0.09 18.66 3.63
CA LEU A 14 -0.96 19.50 4.45
C LEU A 14 -0.51 19.58 5.92
N GLY A 15 0.51 18.80 6.31
CA GLY A 15 1.04 18.79 7.68
C GLY A 15 0.65 17.57 8.50
N GLU A 16 -0.05 16.60 7.93
CA GLU A 16 -0.38 15.36 8.64
C GLU A 16 0.87 14.50 8.89
N ALA A 17 0.98 13.96 10.11
CA ALA A 17 2.07 13.12 10.58
C ALA A 17 1.98 11.69 10.02
N VAL A 18 1.98 11.55 8.69
CA VAL A 18 1.77 10.28 7.98
C VAL A 18 3.02 9.75 7.27
N ARG A 19 4.14 10.48 7.31
CA ARG A 19 5.40 10.03 6.70
C ARG A 19 5.98 8.82 7.45
N TYR A 20 6.87 8.11 6.77
CA TYR A 20 7.51 6.92 7.31
C TYR A 20 8.28 7.18 8.63
N ASP A 21 8.81 8.40 8.80
CA ASP A 21 9.55 8.87 9.96
C ASP A 21 8.65 9.42 11.09
N GLY A 22 7.32 9.37 10.94
CA GLY A 22 6.38 9.99 11.89
C GLY A 22 6.19 11.48 11.71
N GLY A 23 6.87 12.09 10.73
CA GLY A 23 6.75 13.52 10.45
C GLY A 23 5.74 13.84 9.34
N HIS A 24 5.87 15.06 8.84
CA HIS A 24 5.13 15.58 7.68
C HIS A 24 6.11 16.26 6.71
N LYS A 25 5.59 16.79 5.60
CA LYS A 25 6.35 17.60 4.64
C LYS A 25 5.49 18.78 4.20
N ARG A 26 5.07 19.58 5.18
CA ARG A 26 4.09 20.65 4.96
C ARG A 26 4.60 21.57 3.85
N LEU A 27 3.80 21.72 2.80
CA LEU A 27 4.10 22.60 1.68
C LEU A 27 3.37 23.91 1.88
N ALA A 28 4.11 24.98 2.22
CA ALA A 28 3.55 26.29 2.48
C ALA A 28 2.67 26.78 1.32
N PHE A 29 3.13 26.62 0.07
CA PHE A 29 2.36 26.96 -1.13
C PHE A 29 0.96 26.32 -1.15
N ALA A 30 0.85 25.02 -0.85
CA ALA A 30 -0.44 24.35 -0.83
C ALA A 30 -1.34 24.91 0.29
N VAL A 31 -0.80 25.02 1.51
CA VAL A 31 -1.58 25.37 2.70
C VAL A 31 -1.94 26.85 2.76
N GLU A 32 -1.05 27.74 2.34
CA GLU A 32 -1.15 29.18 2.55
C GLU A 32 -1.61 29.92 1.29
N GLU A 33 -1.15 29.51 0.11
CA GLU A 33 -1.41 30.24 -1.13
C GLU A 33 -2.57 29.63 -1.94
N LEU A 34 -2.65 28.30 -2.01
CA LEU A 34 -3.61 27.61 -2.87
C LEU A 34 -4.94 27.28 -2.16
N SER A 35 -4.91 27.01 -0.85
CA SER A 35 -6.10 26.65 -0.05
C SER A 35 -7.27 27.66 -0.06
N PRO A 36 -7.07 28.98 -0.30
CA PRO A 36 -8.19 29.90 -0.49
C PRO A 36 -9.04 29.58 -1.73
N TRP A 37 -8.44 28.97 -2.76
CA TRP A 37 -9.04 28.74 -4.08
C TRP A 37 -9.57 27.32 -4.29
N VAL A 38 -9.02 26.33 -3.58
CA VAL A 38 -9.35 24.90 -3.75
C VAL A 38 -9.77 24.25 -2.43
N ALA A 39 -10.53 23.16 -2.53
CA ALA A 39 -10.82 22.26 -1.41
C ALA A 39 -9.89 21.05 -1.52
N PHE A 40 -9.02 20.85 -0.53
CA PHE A 40 -8.09 19.72 -0.56
C PHE A 40 -8.70 18.44 0.00
N GLU A 41 -8.52 17.35 -0.73
CA GLU A 41 -8.83 15.99 -0.29
C GLU A 41 -7.51 15.27 0.05
N PRO A 42 -7.13 15.18 1.33
CA PRO A 42 -5.86 14.57 1.74
C PRO A 42 -5.88 13.06 1.52
N VAL A 43 -4.82 12.54 0.90
CA VAL A 43 -4.64 11.10 0.70
C VAL A 43 -3.21 10.71 1.08
N CYS A 44 -3.07 9.68 1.91
CA CYS A 44 -1.81 8.96 2.08
C CYS A 44 -2.01 7.52 1.59
N PRO A 45 -1.51 7.16 0.39
CA PRO A 45 -1.71 5.82 -0.14
C PRO A 45 -1.19 4.72 0.79
N GLU A 46 -0.08 4.98 1.48
CA GLU A 46 0.58 4.04 2.41
C GLU A 46 -0.29 3.75 3.63
N MET A 47 -0.85 4.79 4.26
CA MET A 47 -1.82 4.62 5.35
C MET A 47 -3.12 3.99 4.86
N GLY A 48 -3.57 4.37 3.65
CA GLY A 48 -4.76 3.82 3.01
C GLY A 48 -4.67 2.31 2.78
N ILE A 49 -3.48 1.80 2.46
CA ILE A 49 -3.20 0.35 2.36
C ILE A 49 -2.85 -0.30 3.70
N GLY A 50 -2.79 0.46 4.80
CA GLY A 50 -2.58 -0.06 6.16
C GLY A 50 -1.12 -0.14 6.63
N LEU A 51 -0.18 0.52 5.96
CA LEU A 51 1.18 0.63 6.50
C LEU A 51 1.18 1.55 7.73
N PRO A 52 1.93 1.22 8.79
CA PRO A 52 1.93 2.01 10.02
C PRO A 52 2.75 3.30 9.90
N VAL A 53 2.64 4.14 10.93
CA VAL A 53 3.54 5.26 11.21
C VAL A 53 4.09 5.08 12.63
N PRO A 54 5.42 5.01 12.82
CA PRO A 54 6.47 5.00 11.79
C PRO A 54 6.51 3.68 11.00
N ARG A 55 7.19 3.71 9.85
CA ARG A 55 7.53 2.54 9.02
C ARG A 55 8.92 2.70 8.41
N PRO A 56 9.60 1.61 8.01
CA PRO A 56 10.85 1.71 7.28
C PRO A 56 10.64 2.38 5.92
N ALA A 57 11.66 3.08 5.45
CA ALA A 57 11.65 3.66 4.12
C ALA A 57 11.62 2.54 3.06
N LEU A 58 10.78 2.73 2.05
CA LEU A 58 10.54 1.80 0.94
C LEU A 58 11.19 2.36 -0.32
N HIS A 59 12.20 1.67 -0.87
CA HIS A 59 12.89 2.10 -2.08
C HIS A 59 12.69 1.10 -3.21
N LEU A 60 12.33 1.58 -4.39
CA LEU A 60 12.41 0.79 -5.62
C LEU A 60 13.82 0.94 -6.20
N VAL A 61 14.55 -0.18 -6.28
CA VAL A 61 15.91 -0.24 -6.81
C VAL A 61 15.89 -0.99 -8.13
N LYS A 62 16.43 -0.37 -9.18
CA LYS A 62 16.59 -0.97 -10.51
C LYS A 62 18.04 -1.45 -10.68
N GLU A 63 18.20 -2.76 -10.86
CA GLU A 63 19.48 -3.42 -11.15
C GLU A 63 19.37 -4.12 -12.52
N GLY A 64 19.98 -3.52 -13.54
CA GLY A 64 19.76 -3.95 -14.93
C GLY A 64 18.30 -3.80 -15.35
N GLU A 65 17.68 -4.89 -15.79
CA GLU A 65 16.25 -4.95 -16.14
C GLU A 65 15.35 -5.28 -14.93
N ALA A 66 15.91 -5.70 -13.80
CA ALA A 66 15.14 -6.10 -12.63
C ALA A 66 14.84 -4.88 -11.73
N VAL A 67 13.57 -4.73 -11.33
CA VAL A 67 13.16 -3.77 -10.29
C VAL A 67 12.82 -4.54 -9.02
N SER A 68 13.43 -4.16 -7.90
CA SER A 68 13.20 -4.77 -6.58
C SER A 68 12.80 -3.73 -5.54
N LEU A 69 11.95 -4.12 -4.59
CA LEU A 69 11.61 -3.30 -3.43
C LEU A 69 12.59 -3.61 -2.29
N ARG A 70 13.17 -2.57 -1.69
CA ARG A 70 14.10 -2.64 -0.57
C ARG A 70 13.56 -1.85 0.61
N PHE A 71 13.58 -2.44 1.79
CA PHE A 71 13.26 -1.72 3.03
C PHE A 71 14.56 -1.23 3.69
N SER A 72 14.53 -0.06 4.33
CA SER A 72 15.68 0.46 5.07
C SER A 72 16.16 -0.47 6.20
N ASP A 73 15.26 -1.28 6.75
CA ASP A 73 15.55 -2.26 7.80
C ASP A 73 15.76 -3.70 7.27
N LYS A 74 15.85 -3.88 5.95
CA LYS A 74 16.14 -5.15 5.26
C LYS A 74 15.13 -6.28 5.49
N ARG A 75 13.89 -5.97 5.89
CA ARG A 75 12.84 -6.97 6.15
C ARG A 75 12.12 -7.47 4.89
N GLU A 76 12.58 -7.14 3.68
CA GLU A 76 11.99 -7.69 2.46
C GLU A 76 12.07 -9.23 2.39
N GLY A 77 11.17 -9.82 1.61
CA GLY A 77 11.23 -11.24 1.29
C GLY A 77 10.74 -12.16 2.41
N TYR A 78 9.66 -11.78 3.10
CA TYR A 78 8.99 -12.57 4.15
C TYR A 78 8.90 -14.06 3.84
N PHE A 79 8.49 -14.41 2.61
CA PHE A 79 8.30 -15.80 2.17
C PHE A 79 9.50 -16.41 1.44
N ARG A 80 10.64 -15.71 1.36
CA ARG A 80 11.79 -16.12 0.52
C ARG A 80 12.36 -17.47 0.93
N THR A 81 12.46 -17.73 2.23
CA THR A 81 13.02 -18.96 2.80
C THR A 81 11.99 -20.07 3.01
N GLN A 82 10.69 -19.73 3.03
CA GLN A 82 9.62 -20.69 3.30
C GLN A 82 9.07 -21.33 2.01
N LEU A 83 9.02 -20.58 0.90
CA LEU A 83 8.43 -21.07 -0.34
C LEU A 83 9.45 -21.75 -1.25
N ASN A 84 9.08 -22.91 -1.77
CA ASN A 84 9.85 -23.60 -2.80
C ASN A 84 9.73 -22.91 -4.17
N SER A 85 10.54 -23.36 -5.14
CA SER A 85 10.58 -22.74 -6.48
C SER A 85 9.22 -22.73 -7.18
N ARG A 86 8.45 -23.83 -7.08
CA ARG A 86 7.13 -23.97 -7.69
C ARG A 86 6.13 -22.97 -7.09
N GLN A 87 6.05 -22.91 -5.76
CA GLN A 87 5.17 -21.98 -5.03
C GLN A 87 5.49 -20.51 -5.36
N ARG A 88 6.79 -20.16 -5.46
CA ARG A 88 7.21 -18.80 -5.84
C ARG A 88 6.81 -18.45 -7.27
N GLN A 89 6.95 -19.39 -8.21
CA GLN A 89 6.54 -19.19 -9.60
C GLN A 89 5.02 -19.04 -9.73
N GLU A 90 4.26 -19.84 -8.99
CA GLU A 90 2.79 -19.75 -8.95
C GLU A 90 2.33 -18.38 -8.43
N LEU A 91 2.86 -17.92 -7.29
CA LEU A 91 2.56 -16.59 -6.76
C LEU A 91 2.98 -15.48 -7.74
N ALA A 92 4.17 -15.56 -8.33
CA ALA A 92 4.64 -14.58 -9.31
C ALA A 92 3.74 -14.53 -10.54
N SER A 93 3.25 -15.68 -11.01
CA SER A 93 2.32 -15.77 -12.14
C SER A 93 0.97 -15.11 -11.81
N LEU A 94 0.43 -15.31 -10.61
CA LEU A 94 -0.82 -14.65 -10.19
C LEU A 94 -0.66 -13.12 -10.08
N ILE A 95 0.48 -12.65 -9.55
CA ILE A 95 0.78 -11.21 -9.47
C ILE A 95 0.91 -10.61 -10.87
N ASP A 96 1.61 -11.30 -11.78
CA ASP A 96 1.76 -10.84 -13.16
C ASP A 96 0.42 -10.87 -13.93
N GLY A 97 -0.42 -11.88 -13.69
CA GLY A 97 -1.78 -11.94 -14.21
C GLY A 97 -2.64 -10.76 -13.73
N TYR A 98 -2.55 -10.40 -12.45
CA TYR A 98 -3.21 -9.21 -11.93
C TYR A 98 -2.67 -7.92 -12.58
N ARG A 99 -1.34 -7.80 -12.72
CA ARG A 99 -0.69 -6.64 -13.37
C ARG A 99 -1.15 -6.46 -14.82
N ARG A 100 -1.41 -7.56 -15.54
CA ARG A 100 -1.93 -7.56 -16.91
C ARG A 100 -3.47 -7.55 -16.98
N ALA A 101 -4.15 -7.42 -15.85
CA ALA A 101 -5.61 -7.47 -15.72
C ALA A 101 -6.29 -8.76 -16.23
N THR A 102 -5.56 -9.88 -16.28
CA THR A 102 -6.12 -11.21 -16.64
C THR A 102 -6.62 -12.00 -15.43
N GLN A 103 -6.25 -11.58 -14.22
CA GLN A 103 -6.67 -12.16 -12.94
C GLN A 103 -7.14 -11.04 -12.00
N PRO A 104 -8.14 -11.28 -11.14
CA PRO A 104 -8.52 -10.30 -10.12
C PRO A 104 -7.46 -10.22 -9.02
N LEU A 105 -7.35 -9.06 -8.36
CA LEU A 105 -6.47 -8.85 -7.19
C LEU A 105 -6.70 -9.90 -6.08
N LEU A 106 -7.92 -10.44 -5.99
CA LEU A 106 -8.27 -11.47 -5.01
C LEU A 106 -7.40 -12.74 -5.18
N ALA A 107 -7.02 -13.13 -6.39
CA ALA A 107 -6.26 -14.35 -6.63
C ALA A 107 -4.87 -14.34 -5.92
N PRO A 108 -3.98 -13.36 -6.16
CA PRO A 108 -2.72 -13.29 -5.43
C PRO A 108 -2.92 -13.02 -3.93
N ILE A 109 -3.94 -12.24 -3.53
CA ILE A 109 -4.21 -11.99 -2.10
C ILE A 109 -4.59 -13.28 -1.38
N THR A 110 -5.44 -14.12 -1.96
CA THR A 110 -5.86 -15.39 -1.36
C THR A 110 -4.67 -16.33 -1.18
N LEU A 111 -3.78 -16.43 -2.17
CA LEU A 111 -2.58 -17.26 -2.05
C LEU A 111 -1.61 -16.71 -0.99
N LEU A 112 -1.43 -15.39 -0.92
CA LEU A 112 -0.63 -14.76 0.14
C LEU A 112 -1.22 -15.04 1.52
N LYS A 113 -2.54 -14.94 1.70
CA LYS A 113 -3.22 -15.27 2.96
C LYS A 113 -3.03 -16.72 3.35
N HIS A 114 -3.06 -17.64 2.40
CA HIS A 114 -2.77 -19.04 2.65
C HIS A 114 -1.35 -19.23 3.22
N TYR A 115 -0.34 -18.61 2.60
CA TYR A 115 1.03 -18.66 3.14
C TYR A 115 1.19 -17.93 4.47
N MET A 116 0.45 -16.85 4.73
CA MET A 116 0.42 -16.19 6.03
C MET A 116 -0.19 -17.07 7.13
N ALA A 117 -1.13 -17.95 6.78
CA ALA A 117 -1.71 -18.91 7.73
C ALA A 117 -0.72 -20.04 8.07
N GLU A 118 0.09 -20.48 7.10
CA GLU A 118 1.14 -21.48 7.32
C GLU A 118 2.37 -20.90 8.03
N TYR A 119 2.76 -19.68 7.68
CA TYR A 119 3.94 -18.98 8.19
C TYR A 119 3.51 -17.62 8.77
N PRO A 120 2.92 -17.61 9.98
CA PRO A 120 2.43 -16.38 10.59
C PRO A 120 3.57 -15.42 10.89
N ASP A 121 3.37 -14.15 10.51
CA ASP A 121 4.27 -13.04 10.77
C ASP A 121 3.49 -11.88 11.38
N ALA A 122 3.94 -11.40 12.55
CA ALA A 122 3.21 -10.38 13.31
C ALA A 122 3.03 -9.08 12.54
N TYR A 123 3.99 -8.70 11.69
CA TYR A 123 3.90 -7.50 10.88
C TYR A 123 2.89 -7.66 9.74
N LEU A 124 2.92 -8.79 9.03
CA LEU A 124 1.97 -9.07 7.94
C LEU A 124 0.54 -9.22 8.44
N SER A 125 0.34 -9.87 9.59
CA SER A 125 -0.99 -10.05 10.20
C SER A 125 -1.69 -8.73 10.56
N GLY A 126 -0.92 -7.67 10.84
CA GLY A 126 -1.47 -6.33 11.11
C GLY A 126 -1.85 -5.51 9.87
N GLN A 127 -1.53 -5.98 8.66
CA GLN A 127 -1.72 -5.19 7.44
C GLN A 127 -3.16 -5.20 6.96
N ARG A 128 -3.75 -4.00 6.80
CA ARG A 128 -5.10 -3.84 6.23
C ARG A 128 -5.17 -4.20 4.75
N TYR A 129 -4.05 -4.16 4.02
CA TYR A 129 -3.99 -4.51 2.60
C TYR A 129 -4.60 -5.88 2.27
N PHE A 130 -4.41 -6.87 3.14
CA PHE A 130 -4.97 -8.22 2.93
C PHE A 130 -6.46 -8.29 3.25
N ASN A 131 -7.01 -7.33 4.00
CA ASN A 131 -8.43 -7.22 4.33
C ASN A 131 -8.97 -5.84 3.93
N PRO A 132 -9.01 -5.53 2.62
CA PRO A 132 -9.33 -4.18 2.16
C PRO A 132 -10.77 -3.77 2.48
N TRP A 133 -11.68 -4.75 2.65
CA TRP A 133 -13.09 -4.51 2.93
C TRP A 133 -13.53 -5.33 4.14
N PRO A 134 -14.14 -4.71 5.16
CA PRO A 134 -14.76 -5.46 6.25
C PRO A 134 -15.88 -6.36 5.72
N GLU A 135 -15.86 -7.64 6.08
CA GLU A 135 -16.91 -8.59 5.70
C GLU A 135 -18.30 -8.14 6.17
N ALA A 136 -18.34 -7.44 7.32
CA ALA A 136 -19.56 -6.85 7.88
C ALA A 136 -20.31 -5.93 6.90
N LEU A 137 -19.60 -5.25 5.99
CA LEU A 137 -20.22 -4.33 5.03
C LEU A 137 -20.77 -5.04 3.79
N ARG A 138 -20.48 -6.33 3.61
CA ARG A 138 -20.93 -7.19 2.49
C ARG A 138 -20.79 -6.57 1.09
N LEU A 139 -19.86 -5.64 0.88
CA LEU A 139 -19.74 -4.84 -0.35
C LEU A 139 -19.43 -5.65 -1.63
N ARG A 140 -18.97 -6.91 -1.49
CA ARG A 140 -18.63 -7.81 -2.59
C ARG A 140 -19.55 -9.03 -2.72
N TYR A 141 -20.46 -9.23 -1.77
CA TYR A 141 -21.47 -10.28 -1.87
C TYR A 141 -22.66 -9.64 -2.57
N GLY A 142 -22.85 -9.97 -3.86
CA GLY A 142 -24.07 -9.62 -4.55
C GLY A 142 -25.27 -10.17 -3.78
N ARG A 143 -26.35 -9.39 -3.71
CA ARG A 143 -27.65 -9.91 -3.28
C ARG A 143 -28.15 -10.97 -4.25
#